data_AF-N2AEK4-F1
#
_entry.id   AF-N2AEK4-F1
#
_cell.length_a   1.000
_cell.length_b   1.000
_cell.length_c   1.000
_cell.angle_alpha   90.00
_cell.angle_beta   90.00
_cell.angle_gamma   90.00
#
_symmetry.space_group_name_H-M   'P 1'
#
loop_
_entity.id
_entity.type
_entity.pdbx_description
1 polymer ?
#
loop_
_entity_poly.entity_id
_entity_poly.type
_entity_poly.pdbx_seq_one_letter_code
_entity_poly.pdbx_strand_id
1 'polypeptide(L)'
;MPVVTDRMFDNKNKMLKRLKKKTYEENFAWFQAEYAEQFEEITAYAEQAADKQSAVTEIGTWFTDSVYGKYASGKKKIPSYVQADLNLFMIYYVFPALLKTGHPDAEQIAEGICKVWAKCFRGNKIGYTDYDTLYASFHDKILGIF
;
A
#
# COMPACT_ATOMS: atom_id res chain seq x y z
N MET A 1 13.31 -11.52 9.04
CA MET A 1 12.14 -11.32 9.93
C MET A 1 11.07 -10.59 9.13
N PRO A 2 9.76 -10.82 9.35
CA PRO A 2 8.72 -10.07 8.63
C PRO A 2 8.77 -8.59 9.00
N VAL A 3 8.70 -7.71 7.99
CA VAL A 3 8.62 -6.26 8.21
C VAL A 3 7.23 -5.91 8.75
N VAL A 4 7.19 -5.12 9.82
CA VAL A 4 5.95 -4.71 10.49
C VAL A 4 5.27 -3.61 9.66
N THR A 5 4.19 -3.96 8.95
CA THR A 5 3.47 -3.04 8.06
C THR A 5 2.15 -2.50 8.66
N ASP A 6 1.72 -2.99 9.81
CA ASP A 6 0.43 -2.62 10.42
C ASP A 6 0.36 -1.13 10.79
N ARG A 7 1.49 -0.54 11.21
CA ARG A 7 1.59 0.87 11.60
C ARG A 7 1.36 1.81 10.44
N MET A 8 1.67 1.41 9.21
CA MET A 8 1.41 2.22 8.01
C MET A 8 -0.08 2.59 7.88
N PHE A 9 -0.99 1.76 8.43
CA PHE A 9 -2.42 1.98 8.32
C PHE A 9 -3.04 2.80 9.47
N ASP A 10 -2.28 3.17 10.51
CA ASP A 10 -2.81 3.84 11.71
C ASP A 10 -3.48 5.18 11.38
N ASN A 11 -2.89 5.94 10.47
CA ASN A 11 -3.38 7.27 10.10
C ASN A 11 -4.33 7.26 8.88
N LYS A 12 -4.71 6.08 8.37
CA LYS A 12 -5.56 5.93 7.17
C LYS A 12 -6.78 6.85 7.18
N ASN A 13 -7.56 6.82 8.27
CA ASN A 13 -8.80 7.58 8.35
C ASN A 13 -8.55 9.10 8.30
N LYS A 14 -7.47 9.58 8.91
CA LYS A 14 -7.09 11.00 8.91
C LYS A 14 -6.58 11.42 7.54
N MET A 15 -5.76 10.59 6.90
CA MET A 15 -5.10 10.90 5.63
C MET A 15 -6.00 10.77 4.40
N LEU A 16 -7.01 9.90 4.47
CA LEU A 16 -8.05 9.81 3.45
C LEU A 16 -9.14 10.89 3.62
N LYS A 17 -9.29 11.45 4.83
CA LYS A 17 -10.29 12.48 5.10
C LYS A 17 -9.93 13.76 4.38
N ARG A 18 -10.66 14.04 3.29
CA ARG A 18 -10.48 15.21 2.42
C ARG A 18 -9.18 15.16 1.62
N LEU A 19 -9.01 14.11 0.81
CA LEU A 19 -8.01 14.02 -0.26
C LEU A 19 -8.13 15.24 -1.20
N LYS A 20 -7.41 16.30 -0.87
CA LYS A 20 -7.20 17.49 -1.69
C LYS A 20 -5.72 17.55 -2.01
N LYS A 21 -5.36 18.02 -3.20
CA LYS A 21 -3.97 18.02 -3.68
C LYS A 21 -2.93 18.48 -2.65
N LYS A 22 -3.13 19.66 -2.06
CA LYS A 22 -2.22 20.21 -1.04
C LYS A 22 -2.07 19.29 0.18
N THR A 23 -3.19 18.83 0.74
CA THR A 23 -3.18 17.95 1.92
C THR A 23 -2.64 16.56 1.57
N TYR A 24 -2.86 16.09 0.34
CA TYR A 24 -2.28 14.84 -0.14
C TYR A 24 -0.75 14.93 -0.21
N GLU A 25 -0.20 15.99 -0.80
CA GLU A 25 1.25 16.24 -0.85
C GLU A 25 1.89 16.29 0.54
N GLU A 26 1.30 17.07 1.45
CA GLU A 26 1.78 17.18 2.83
C GLU A 26 1.74 15.82 3.56
N ASN A 27 0.61 15.09 3.46
CA ASN A 27 0.46 13.78 4.09
C ASN A 27 1.37 12.73 3.46
N PHE A 28 1.57 12.78 2.14
CA PHE A 28 2.39 11.82 1.42
C PHE A 28 3.87 12.02 1.76
N ALA A 29 4.35 13.26 1.81
CA ALA A 29 5.72 13.58 2.25
C ALA A 29 5.96 13.10 3.69
N TRP A 30 5.01 13.35 4.60
CA TRP A 30 5.08 12.82 5.97
C TRP A 30 5.10 11.29 6.00
N PHE A 31 4.20 10.63 5.26
CA PHE A 31 4.11 9.17 5.21
C PHE A 31 5.39 8.53 4.67
N GLN A 32 5.97 9.10 3.62
CA GLN A 32 7.22 8.62 3.05
C GLN A 32 8.38 8.72 4.06
N ALA A 33 8.47 9.84 4.79
CA ALA A 33 9.49 10.04 5.80
C ALA A 33 9.31 9.12 7.02
N GLU A 34 8.07 8.99 7.51
CA GLU A 34 7.73 8.18 8.69
C GLU A 34 8.02 6.70 8.47
N TYR A 35 7.79 6.19 7.24
CA TYR A 35 7.91 4.77 6.94
C TYR A 35 9.09 4.41 6.02
N ALA A 36 10.07 5.32 5.89
CA ALA A 36 11.23 5.14 5.00
C ALA A 36 12.02 3.87 5.34
N GLU A 37 12.28 3.62 6.63
CA GLU A 37 13.02 2.44 7.11
C GLU A 37 12.29 1.14 6.71
N GLN A 38 10.97 1.07 6.90
CA GLN A 38 10.20 -0.12 6.53
C GLN A 38 10.22 -0.35 5.01
N PHE A 39 10.18 0.71 4.20
CA PHE A 39 10.29 0.57 2.75
C PHE A 39 11.69 0.08 2.35
N GLU A 40 12.75 0.60 2.98
CA GLU A 40 14.12 0.12 2.79
C GLU A 40 14.23 -1.37 3.14
N GLU A 41 13.74 -1.78 4.31
CA GLU A 41 13.72 -3.19 4.73
C GLU A 41 12.96 -4.09 3.76
N ILE A 42 11.79 -3.65 3.27
CA ILE A 42 11.00 -4.39 2.28
C ILE A 42 11.78 -4.56 0.98
N THR A 43 12.39 -3.48 0.49
CA THR A 43 13.16 -3.52 -0.77
C THR A 43 14.43 -4.35 -0.63
N ALA A 44 15.16 -4.23 0.48
CA ALA A 44 16.35 -5.03 0.78
C ALA A 44 16.02 -6.51 0.92
N TYR A 45 14.86 -6.85 1.49
CA TYR A 45 14.40 -8.24 1.57
C TYR A 45 14.20 -8.84 0.18
N ALA A 46 13.52 -8.12 -0.71
CA ALA A 46 13.35 -8.55 -2.09
C ALA A 46 14.70 -8.63 -2.82
N GLU A 47 15.57 -7.64 -2.63
CA GLU A 47 16.89 -7.56 -3.26
C GLU A 47 17.74 -8.80 -2.95
N GLN A 48 17.82 -9.17 -1.67
CA GLN A 48 18.67 -10.27 -1.17
C GLN A 48 18.10 -11.66 -1.43
N ALA A 49 16.82 -11.77 -1.81
CA ALA A 49 16.18 -13.04 -2.06
C ALA A 49 16.69 -13.70 -3.35
N ALA A 50 17.16 -14.94 -3.23
CA ALA A 50 17.52 -15.77 -4.39
C ALA A 50 16.29 -16.10 -5.26
N ASP A 51 15.13 -16.32 -4.63
CA ASP A 51 13.83 -16.48 -5.30
C ASP A 51 12.98 -15.21 -5.11
N LYS A 52 13.06 -14.33 -6.11
CA LYS A 52 12.30 -13.08 -6.16
C LYS A 52 10.79 -13.30 -6.07
N GLN A 53 10.26 -14.36 -6.70
CA GLN A 53 8.83 -14.59 -6.77
C GLN A 53 8.26 -15.01 -5.42
N SER A 54 9.00 -15.83 -4.67
CA SER A 54 8.66 -16.16 -3.29
C SER A 54 8.75 -14.92 -2.39
N ALA A 55 9.82 -14.11 -2.52
CA ALA A 55 10.00 -12.89 -1.71
C ALA A 55 8.83 -11.90 -1.86
N VAL A 56 8.42 -11.58 -3.09
CA VAL A 56 7.31 -10.63 -3.31
C VAL A 56 5.96 -11.20 -2.84
N THR A 57 5.80 -12.52 -2.82
CA THR A 57 4.60 -13.18 -2.27
C THR A 57 4.58 -13.07 -0.75
N GLU A 58 5.73 -13.24 -0.09
CA GLU A 58 5.86 -13.07 1.36
C GLU A 58 5.64 -11.63 1.78
N ILE A 59 6.22 -10.66 1.07
CA ILE A 59 5.96 -9.23 1.30
C ILE A 59 4.46 -8.93 1.18
N GLY A 60 3.80 -9.42 0.13
CA GLY A 60 2.35 -9.30 -0.01
C GLY A 60 1.59 -9.89 1.18
N THR A 61 2.08 -11.01 1.72
CA THR A 61 1.48 -11.66 2.91
C THR A 61 1.65 -10.80 4.16
N TRP A 62 2.79 -10.14 4.35
CA TRP A 62 3.00 -9.23 5.49
C TRP A 62 1.97 -8.09 5.53
N PHE A 63 1.66 -7.51 4.37
CA PHE A 63 0.62 -6.49 4.25
C PHE A 63 -0.78 -7.06 4.55
N THR A 64 -1.13 -8.20 3.97
CA THR A 64 -2.47 -8.79 4.21
C THR A 64 -2.65 -9.24 5.63
N ASP A 65 -1.64 -9.84 6.27
CA ASP A 65 -1.68 -10.32 7.65
C ASP A 65 -1.79 -9.16 8.64
N SER A 66 -1.01 -8.11 8.42
CA SER A 66 -1.07 -6.88 9.24
C SER A 66 -2.47 -6.26 9.19
N VAL A 67 -3.04 -6.16 7.99
CA VAL A 67 -4.39 -5.61 7.78
C VAL A 67 -5.47 -6.52 8.37
N TYR A 68 -5.37 -7.84 8.18
CA TYR A 68 -6.30 -8.79 8.79
C TYR A 68 -6.25 -8.74 10.32
N GLY A 69 -5.05 -8.82 10.89
CA GLY A 69 -4.85 -8.77 12.34
C GLY A 69 -5.44 -7.51 12.97
N LYS A 70 -5.28 -6.36 12.29
CA LYS A 70 -5.75 -5.07 12.78
C LYS A 70 -7.25 -4.82 12.58
N TYR A 71 -7.80 -5.17 11.42
CA TYR A 71 -9.14 -4.72 11.00
C TYR A 71 -10.20 -5.81 10.97
N ALA A 72 -9.85 -7.09 11.13
CA ALA A 72 -10.84 -8.15 11.21
C ALA A 72 -11.51 -8.23 12.60
N SER A 73 -10.95 -7.59 13.63
CA SER A 73 -11.52 -7.50 15.00
C SER A 73 -12.01 -8.85 15.55
N GLY A 74 -11.20 -9.92 15.40
CA GLY A 74 -11.56 -11.29 15.84
C GLY A 74 -12.61 -12.00 14.97
N LYS A 75 -13.07 -11.37 13.89
CA LYS A 75 -13.97 -11.98 12.88
C LYS A 75 -13.16 -12.62 11.77
N LYS A 76 -13.81 -13.48 10.97
CA LYS A 76 -13.22 -14.10 9.77
C LYS A 76 -13.19 -13.18 8.54
N LYS A 77 -13.59 -11.91 8.68
CA LYS A 77 -13.66 -10.94 7.57
C LYS A 77 -13.52 -9.49 8.04
N ILE A 78 -12.95 -8.65 7.16
CA ILE A 78 -12.93 -7.20 7.30
C ILE A 78 -14.28 -6.64 6.80
N PRO A 79 -14.89 -5.65 7.46
CA PRO A 79 -16.07 -4.97 6.93
C PRO A 79 -15.79 -4.31 5.57
N SER A 80 -16.74 -4.39 4.63
CA SER A 80 -16.54 -3.92 3.25
C SER A 80 -16.14 -2.44 3.15
N TYR A 81 -16.72 -1.57 3.98
CA TYR A 81 -16.37 -0.15 3.99
C TYR A 81 -14.93 0.09 4.47
N VAL A 82 -14.47 -0.67 5.48
CA VAL A 82 -13.07 -0.59 5.96
C VAL A 82 -12.13 -1.09 4.87
N GLN A 83 -12.50 -2.16 4.18
CA GLN A 83 -11.72 -2.71 3.09
C GLN A 83 -11.63 -1.74 1.90
N ALA A 84 -12.71 -1.04 1.55
CA ALA A 84 -12.69 -0.01 0.52
C ALA A 84 -11.70 1.12 0.88
N ASP A 85 -11.71 1.59 2.12
CA ASP A 85 -10.73 2.57 2.57
C ASP A 85 -9.30 2.02 2.52
N LEU A 86 -9.08 0.76 2.90
CA LEU A 86 -7.76 0.13 2.86
C LEU A 86 -7.24 0.05 1.42
N ASN A 87 -8.10 -0.34 0.47
CA ASN A 87 -7.76 -0.35 -0.95
C ASN A 87 -7.35 1.05 -1.43
N LEU A 88 -8.12 2.08 -1.07
CA LEU A 88 -7.78 3.47 -1.38
C LEU A 88 -6.45 3.87 -0.74
N PHE A 89 -6.21 3.48 0.51
CA PHE A 89 -4.97 3.80 1.20
C PHE A 89 -3.75 3.15 0.53
N MET A 90 -3.88 1.90 0.09
CA MET A 90 -2.84 1.21 -0.69
C MET A 90 -2.51 1.99 -1.97
N ILE A 91 -3.55 2.37 -2.73
CA ILE A 91 -3.41 3.08 -4.01
C ILE A 91 -2.81 4.48 -3.81
N TYR A 92 -3.26 5.24 -2.81
CA TYR A 92 -2.86 6.64 -2.65
C TYR A 92 -1.55 6.82 -1.87
N TYR A 93 -1.19 5.91 -0.97
CA TYR A 93 -0.05 6.12 -0.06
C TYR A 93 0.98 5.00 -0.10
N VAL A 94 0.57 3.73 0.06
CA VAL A 94 1.54 2.62 0.19
C VAL A 94 2.28 2.37 -1.13
N PHE A 95 1.56 2.14 -2.23
CA PHE A 95 2.21 1.87 -3.51
C PHE A 95 3.02 3.04 -4.04
N PRO A 96 2.51 4.29 -4.03
CA PRO A 96 3.29 5.40 -4.53
C PRO A 96 4.54 5.66 -3.68
N ALA A 97 4.48 5.44 -2.36
CA ALA A 97 5.66 5.56 -1.50
C ALA A 97 6.69 4.47 -1.78
N LEU A 98 6.25 3.22 -1.98
CA LEU A 98 7.11 2.10 -2.39
C LEU A 98 7.80 2.40 -3.73
N LEU A 99 7.04 2.86 -4.73
CA LEU A 99 7.59 3.17 -6.06
C LEU A 99 8.55 4.37 -6.01
N LYS A 100 8.28 5.35 -5.15
CA LYS A 100 9.13 6.54 -4.97
C LYS A 100 10.47 6.23 -4.28
N THR A 101 10.67 5.01 -3.77
CA THR A 101 12.02 4.55 -3.36
C THR A 101 12.99 4.50 -4.54
N GLY A 102 12.50 4.35 -5.76
CA GLY A 102 13.33 4.16 -6.96
C GLY A 102 14.06 2.82 -7.00
N HIS A 103 13.73 1.88 -6.11
CA HIS A 103 14.38 0.59 -6.06
C HIS A 103 14.01 -0.27 -7.29
N PRO A 104 14.96 -1.00 -7.92
CA PRO A 104 14.69 -1.78 -9.14
C PRO A 104 13.58 -2.82 -8.99
N ASP A 105 13.46 -3.42 -7.80
CA ASP A 105 12.43 -4.44 -7.52
C ASP A 105 11.06 -3.83 -7.11
N ALA A 106 10.92 -2.50 -6.98
CA ALA A 106 9.72 -1.87 -6.41
C ALA A 106 8.43 -2.20 -7.17
N GLU A 107 8.46 -2.22 -8.51
CA GLU A 107 7.30 -2.60 -9.33
C GLU A 107 6.92 -4.07 -9.14
N GLN A 108 7.91 -4.97 -9.12
CA GLN A 108 7.67 -6.39 -8.91
C GLN A 108 7.08 -6.66 -7.51
N ILE A 109 7.55 -5.92 -6.49
CA ILE A 109 6.98 -5.96 -5.14
C ILE A 109 5.53 -5.48 -5.15
N ALA A 110 5.23 -4.33 -5.79
CA ALA A 110 3.88 -3.80 -5.89
C ALA A 110 2.92 -4.80 -6.57
N GLU A 111 3.35 -5.43 -7.67
CA GLU A 111 2.59 -6.50 -8.32
C GLU A 111 2.36 -7.70 -7.40
N GLY A 112 3.38 -8.14 -6.66
CA GLY A 112 3.29 -9.24 -5.70
C GLY A 112 2.25 -8.96 -4.62
N ILE A 113 2.27 -7.75 -4.06
CA ILE A 113 1.28 -7.28 -3.10
C ILE A 113 -0.12 -7.31 -3.73
N CYS A 114 -0.34 -6.76 -4.93
CA CYS A 114 -1.63 -6.83 -5.62
C CYS A 114 -2.14 -8.26 -5.80
N LYS A 115 -1.26 -9.20 -6.20
CA LYS A 115 -1.60 -10.62 -6.40
C LYS A 115 -2.04 -11.28 -5.09
N VAL A 116 -1.33 -11.05 -3.99
CA VAL A 116 -1.69 -11.60 -2.67
C VAL A 116 -2.95 -10.93 -2.13
N TRP A 117 -3.06 -9.61 -2.24
CA TRP A 117 -4.22 -8.83 -1.82
C TRP A 117 -5.50 -9.35 -2.48
N ALA A 118 -5.49 -9.58 -3.79
CA ALA A 118 -6.64 -10.11 -4.52
C ALA A 118 -7.06 -11.53 -4.09
N LYS A 119 -6.11 -12.37 -3.64
CA LYS A 119 -6.39 -13.70 -3.10
C LYS A 119 -7.01 -13.63 -1.70
N CYS A 120 -6.47 -12.76 -0.86
CA CYS A 120 -6.88 -12.57 0.53
C CYS A 120 -8.26 -11.87 0.61
N PHE A 121 -8.48 -10.87 -0.24
CA PHE A 121 -9.64 -9.98 -0.18
C PHE A 121 -10.54 -10.14 -1.42
N ARG A 122 -11.42 -11.14 -1.39
CA ARG A 122 -12.30 -11.51 -2.52
C ARG A 122 -13.10 -10.32 -3.08
N GLY A 123 -13.21 -10.26 -4.41
CA GLY A 123 -13.96 -9.23 -5.14
C GLY A 123 -13.25 -7.87 -5.25
N ASN A 124 -12.00 -7.76 -4.81
CA ASN A 124 -11.30 -6.48 -4.72
C ASN A 124 -9.89 -6.59 -5.31
N LYS A 125 -9.82 -6.54 -6.64
CA LYS A 125 -8.55 -6.36 -7.35
C LYS A 125 -8.18 -4.88 -7.28
N ILE A 126 -7.04 -4.59 -6.68
CA ILE A 126 -6.47 -3.24 -6.65
C ILE A 126 -5.32 -3.17 -7.66
N GLY A 127 -5.20 -2.03 -8.34
CA GLY A 127 -3.99 -1.67 -9.08
C GLY A 127 -3.03 -0.86 -8.22
N TYR A 128 -1.92 -0.44 -8.82
CA TYR A 128 -0.98 0.50 -8.24
C TYR A 128 -0.65 1.60 -9.26
N THR A 129 -0.13 2.71 -8.76
CA THR A 129 0.34 3.85 -9.56
C THR A 129 1.39 4.61 -8.76
N ASP A 130 2.27 5.34 -9.43
CA ASP A 130 3.26 6.20 -8.79
C ASP A 130 2.65 7.52 -8.29
N TYR A 131 3.46 8.27 -7.53
CA TYR A 131 3.05 9.53 -6.91
C TYR A 131 2.79 10.63 -7.93
N ASP A 132 3.61 10.74 -8.98
CA ASP A 132 3.53 11.85 -9.93
C ASP A 132 2.26 11.73 -10.78
N THR A 133 1.93 10.51 -11.22
CA THR A 133 0.68 10.16 -11.91
C THR A 133 -0.54 10.47 -11.04
N LEU A 134 -0.52 10.09 -9.76
CA LEU A 134 -1.61 10.43 -8.83
C LEU A 134 -1.72 11.93 -8.60
N TYR A 135 -0.61 12.62 -8.33
CA TYR A 135 -0.59 14.04 -8.02
C TYR A 135 -1.10 14.88 -9.19
N ALA A 136 -0.79 14.48 -10.43
CA ALA A 136 -1.36 15.07 -11.64
C ALA A 136 -2.88 14.86 -11.73
N SER A 137 -3.37 13.66 -11.37
CA SER A 137 -4.81 13.32 -11.40
C SER A 137 -5.70 14.14 -10.45
N PHE A 138 -5.13 14.91 -9.50
CA PHE A 138 -5.91 15.83 -8.67
C PHE A 138 -6.32 17.12 -9.40
N HIS A 139 -5.71 17.45 -10.54
CA HIS A 139 -6.03 18.63 -11.36
C HIS A 139 -7.08 18.31 -12.42
N ASP A 140 -6.99 17.12 -12.99
CA ASP A 140 -8.04 16.57 -13.82
C ASP A 140 -9.15 16.08 -12.90
N LYS A 141 -10.41 16.35 -13.20
CA LYS A 141 -11.52 15.77 -12.42
C LYS A 141 -11.57 14.25 -12.65
N ILE A 142 -10.70 13.46 -12.03
CA ILE A 142 -10.75 12.01 -12.11
C ILE A 142 -11.66 11.49 -10.99
N LEU A 143 -12.96 11.65 -11.22
CA LEU A 143 -13.97 10.70 -10.76
C LEU A 143 -14.13 9.68 -11.89
N GLY A 144 -13.26 8.68 -11.99
CA GLY A 144 -13.33 7.76 -13.12
C GLY A 144 -12.51 6.47 -13.09
N ILE A 145 -11.80 6.15 -12.00
CA ILE A 145 -11.11 4.86 -11.90
C ILE A 145 -11.64 4.13 -10.66
N PHE A 146 -12.74 3.43 -10.85
CA PHE A 146 -13.26 2.33 -10.03
C PHE A 146 -13.56 1.16 -10.96
#